data_AF-A0A383BDK6-F1
#
_entry.id   AF-A0A383BDK6-F1
#
_cell.length_a   1.000
_cell.length_b   1.000
_cell.length_c   1.000
_cell.angle_alpha   90.00
_cell.angle_beta   90.00
_cell.angle_gamma   90.00
#
_symmetry.space_group_name_H-M   'P 1'
#
loop_
_entity.id
_entity.type
_entity.pdbx_description
1 polymer ?
#
loop_
_entity_poly.entity_id
_entity_poly.type
_entity_poly.pdbx_seq_one_letter_code
_entity_poly.pdbx_strand_id
1 'polypeptide(L)'
;DLETDDEEDENGGGRRGRARKCPPIQDVLQKGQTIIVQVTKEPIGTKGPRLTAQISLPGRFLVYIPGSTHIGVSRKIEDREERVRLRNLSKRILPKGDGGIIVRTVSEELNEDTFRKEFKRLSSNWRKILKKEKGAKAPVLLRREAKLISGVIRDLFSNRFESITVDDKGIYNEILTYVKSVAPELKDRVRLHTDPVSLFDKYGVEEEVQGTFHSKVVFPSGGYIVIEPTEALVSIDVNTGRYRGK
;
A
#
# COMPACT_ATOMS: atom_id res chain seq x y z
N ASP A 1 5.92 -5.38 -7.13
CA ASP A 1 4.81 -5.02 -8.02
C ASP A 1 4.86 -3.59 -8.57
N LEU A 2 6.03 -2.96 -8.61
CA LEU A 2 6.23 -1.64 -9.20
C LEU A 2 7.46 -1.76 -10.10
N GLU A 3 7.29 -1.76 -11.42
CA GLU A 3 8.40 -1.32 -12.28
C GLU A 3 8.12 0.09 -12.75
N THR A 4 9.23 0.81 -12.88
CA THR A 4 9.38 2.04 -13.62
C THR A 4 9.17 1.72 -15.11
N ASP A 5 7.98 2.02 -15.62
CA ASP A 5 7.76 2.05 -17.06
C ASP A 5 8.39 3.36 -17.57
N ASP A 6 9.68 3.28 -17.92
CA ASP A 6 10.26 4.14 -18.94
C ASP A 6 9.49 3.87 -20.24
N GLU A 7 9.20 4.94 -20.97
CA GLU A 7 8.29 5.03 -22.12
C GLU A 7 8.40 3.83 -23.09
N GLU A 8 7.25 3.19 -23.38
CA GLU A 8 7.11 2.15 -24.40
C GLU A 8 7.36 2.75 -25.79
N ASP A 9 8.57 2.55 -26.32
CA ASP A 9 8.82 2.55 -27.76
C ASP A 9 8.28 1.23 -28.35
N GLU A 10 7.29 1.33 -29.23
CA GLU A 10 6.76 0.22 -30.03
C GLU A 10 7.85 -0.34 -30.96
N ASN A 11 8.68 -1.26 -30.48
CA ASN A 11 9.23 -2.36 -31.28
C ASN A 11 9.93 -3.39 -30.40
N GLY A 12 9.51 -4.66 -30.56
CA GLY A 12 10.00 -5.81 -29.81
C GLY A 12 11.52 -5.95 -29.87
N GLY A 13 12.17 -5.85 -28.71
CA GLY A 13 13.60 -6.08 -28.55
C GLY A 13 14.06 -5.68 -27.15
N GLY A 14 14.26 -6.66 -26.27
CA GLY A 14 14.71 -6.45 -24.89
C GLY A 14 15.96 -5.56 -24.82
N ARG A 15 15.78 -4.33 -24.33
CA ARG A 15 16.88 -3.41 -24.02
C ARG A 15 16.88 -3.15 -22.53
N ARG A 16 17.89 -3.71 -21.85
CA ARG A 16 18.39 -3.24 -20.55
C ARG A 16 18.46 -1.70 -20.61
N GLY A 17 17.55 -1.03 -19.92
CA GLY A 17 17.48 0.42 -19.87
C GLY A 17 18.86 1.00 -19.55
N ARG A 18 19.29 2.01 -20.34
CA ARG A 18 20.51 2.78 -20.11
C ARG A 18 20.55 3.16 -18.63
N ALA A 19 21.50 2.59 -17.88
CA ALA A 19 21.73 3.00 -16.50
C ALA A 19 21.93 4.52 -16.49
N ARG A 20 20.96 5.26 -15.94
CA ARG A 20 21.13 6.69 -15.67
C ARG A 20 22.45 6.82 -14.92
N LYS A 21 23.40 7.58 -15.47
CA LYS A 21 24.66 7.90 -14.79
C LYS A 21 24.30 8.72 -13.55
N CYS A 22 24.01 8.04 -12.44
CA CYS A 22 23.87 8.70 -11.16
C CYS A 22 25.26 9.18 -10.75
N PRO A 23 25.41 10.45 -10.34
CA PRO A 23 26.67 10.92 -9.80
C PRO A 23 27.07 10.09 -8.57
N PRO A 24 28.38 9.95 -8.31
CA PRO A 24 28.87 9.37 -7.07
C PRO A 24 28.25 10.04 -5.84
N ILE A 25 27.98 9.26 -4.78
CA ILE A 25 27.23 9.75 -3.61
C ILE A 25 27.93 10.91 -2.89
N GLN A 26 29.27 10.94 -2.94
CA GLN A 26 30.10 12.00 -2.36
C GLN A 26 29.86 13.37 -3.01
N ASP A 27 29.35 13.41 -4.24
CA ASP A 27 29.07 14.65 -4.97
C ASP A 27 27.66 15.18 -4.67
N VAL A 28 26.81 14.34 -4.06
CA VAL A 28 25.39 14.65 -3.83
C VAL A 28 25.11 14.91 -2.35
N LEU A 29 25.85 14.27 -1.44
CA LEU A 29 25.58 14.31 0.00
C LEU A 29 26.80 14.71 0.83
N GLN A 30 26.57 15.53 1.85
CA GLN A 30 27.59 15.95 2.81
C GLN A 30 27.29 15.46 4.23
N LYS A 31 28.33 15.22 5.03
CA LYS A 31 28.18 14.82 6.43
C LYS A 31 27.50 15.95 7.21
N GLY A 32 26.43 15.62 7.93
CA GLY A 32 25.62 16.59 8.69
C GLY A 32 24.50 17.23 7.89
N GLN A 33 24.38 16.95 6.59
CA GLN A 33 23.25 17.39 5.78
C GLN A 33 21.94 16.78 6.29
N THR A 34 20.93 17.62 6.49
CA THR A 34 19.59 17.21 6.88
C THR A 34 18.74 16.92 5.66
N ILE A 35 18.07 15.76 5.64
CA ILE A 35 17.25 15.31 4.50
C ILE A 35 15.96 14.70 5.04
N ILE A 36 14.84 15.02 4.39
CA ILE A 36 13.57 14.35 4.64
C ILE A 36 13.65 12.93 4.07
N VAL A 37 13.41 11.94 4.91
CA VAL A 37 13.44 10.53 4.52
C VAL A 37 12.15 9.82 4.90
N GLN A 38 11.78 8.82 4.12
CA GLN A 38 10.70 7.89 4.40
C GLN A 38 11.26 6.49 4.62
N VAL A 39 10.78 5.80 5.65
CA VAL A 39 11.08 4.39 5.89
C VAL A 39 10.34 3.55 4.85
N THR A 40 11.08 2.72 4.12
CA THR A 40 10.55 1.80 3.09
C THR A 40 10.57 0.35 3.56
N LYS A 41 11.49 0.00 4.45
CA LYS A 41 11.53 -1.29 5.14
C LYS A 41 11.90 -1.06 6.60
N GLU A 42 11.19 -1.75 7.48
CA GLU A 42 11.51 -1.82 8.90
C GLU A 42 12.91 -2.45 9.12
N PRO A 43 13.57 -2.16 10.25
CA PRO A 43 14.84 -2.79 10.57
C PRO A 43 14.70 -4.31 10.67
N ILE A 44 15.72 -5.04 10.23
CA ILE A 44 15.76 -6.51 10.28
C ILE A 44 17.02 -6.93 11.03
N GLY A 45 16.85 -7.51 12.21
CA GLY A 45 17.96 -7.88 13.09
C GLY A 45 18.83 -6.68 13.43
N THR A 46 20.11 -6.73 13.08
CA THR A 46 21.08 -5.64 13.28
C THR A 46 21.09 -4.61 12.15
N LYS A 47 20.39 -4.85 11.04
CA LYS A 47 20.32 -3.92 9.91
C LYS A 47 19.29 -2.82 10.21
N GLY A 48 19.76 -1.57 10.18
CA GLY A 48 18.89 -0.40 10.29
C GLY A 48 17.83 -0.34 9.18
N PRO A 49 16.82 0.55 9.33
CA PRO A 49 15.73 0.67 8.37
C PRO A 49 16.23 1.11 6.99
N ARG A 50 15.55 0.67 5.94
CA ARG A 50 15.80 1.16 4.57
C ARG A 50 15.06 2.47 4.35
N LEU A 51 15.78 3.49 3.91
CA LEU A 51 15.24 4.84 3.71
C LEU A 51 15.18 5.21 2.22
N THR A 52 14.28 6.14 1.89
CA THR A 52 14.24 6.85 0.61
C THR A 52 14.05 8.35 0.84
N ALA A 53 14.71 9.19 0.03
CA ALA A 53 14.45 10.63 -0.01
C ALA A 53 13.27 10.98 -0.95
N GLN A 54 12.83 10.04 -1.79
CA GLN A 54 11.64 10.21 -2.62
C GLN A 54 10.38 9.86 -1.81
N ILE A 55 9.77 10.89 -1.23
CA ILE A 55 8.60 10.73 -0.36
C ILE A 55 7.37 10.36 -1.20
N SER A 56 6.59 9.41 -0.69
CA SER A 56 5.32 8.98 -1.27
C SER A 56 4.21 9.06 -0.22
N LEU A 57 3.08 9.64 -0.61
CA LEU A 57 1.92 9.85 0.24
C LEU A 57 0.74 9.04 -0.32
N PRO A 58 0.55 7.80 0.14
CA PRO A 58 -0.53 6.93 -0.33
C PRO A 58 -1.90 7.42 0.17
N GLY A 59 -2.77 7.74 -0.80
CA GLY A 59 -4.21 7.84 -0.64
C GLY A 59 -4.89 6.53 -1.03
N ARG A 60 -6.23 6.53 -1.02
CA ARG A 60 -7.05 5.38 -1.39
C ARG A 60 -6.99 5.11 -2.90
N PHE A 61 -7.13 6.17 -3.68
CA PHE A 61 -7.25 6.13 -5.13
C PHE A 61 -5.95 6.49 -5.82
N LEU A 62 -5.15 7.38 -5.23
CA LEU A 62 -3.87 7.78 -5.80
C LEU A 62 -2.76 7.84 -4.76
N VAL A 63 -1.53 7.73 -5.22
CA VAL A 63 -0.31 8.01 -4.45
C VAL A 63 0.28 9.31 -4.98
N TYR A 64 0.45 10.29 -4.10
CA TYR A 64 1.11 11.56 -4.45
C TYR A 64 2.60 11.48 -4.11
N ILE A 65 3.45 11.88 -5.05
CA ILE A 65 4.91 11.83 -4.95
C ILE A 65 5.46 13.25 -5.15
N PRO A 66 5.62 14.06 -4.08
CA PRO A 66 6.10 15.43 -4.21
C PRO A 66 7.48 15.50 -4.89
N GLY A 67 7.67 16.50 -5.76
CA GLY A 67 8.95 16.71 -6.47
C GLY A 67 9.28 15.70 -7.57
N SER A 68 8.44 14.70 -7.82
CA SER A 68 8.52 13.84 -9.01
C SER A 68 7.82 14.50 -10.21
N THR A 69 8.08 14.02 -11.43
CA THR A 69 7.31 14.37 -12.64
C THR A 69 6.48 13.20 -13.16
N HIS A 70 6.55 12.05 -12.50
CA HIS A 70 5.99 10.80 -12.99
C HIS A 70 4.48 10.71 -12.77
N ILE A 71 3.74 10.37 -13.84
CA ILE A 71 2.32 10.02 -13.78
C ILE A 71 2.16 8.57 -14.21
N GLY A 72 1.80 7.70 -13.26
CA GLY A 72 1.60 6.28 -13.46
C GLY A 72 0.15 5.84 -13.24
N VAL A 73 -0.25 4.73 -13.86
CA VAL A 73 -1.56 4.08 -13.63
C VAL A 73 -1.29 2.61 -13.27
N SER A 74 -2.02 2.09 -12.28
CA SER A 74 -1.87 0.71 -11.80
C SER A 74 -1.93 -0.31 -12.93
N ARG A 75 -1.03 -1.28 -12.90
CA ARG A 75 -0.97 -2.38 -13.87
C ARG A 75 -2.19 -3.28 -13.86
N LYS A 76 -2.90 -3.34 -12.73
CA LYS A 76 -4.14 -4.12 -12.59
C LYS A 76 -5.33 -3.51 -13.34
N ILE A 77 -5.21 -2.29 -13.84
CA ILE A 77 -6.21 -1.66 -14.72
C ILE A 77 -5.81 -2.05 -16.14
N GLU A 78 -6.50 -3.04 -16.70
CA GLU A 78 -6.20 -3.62 -18.02
C GLU A 78 -6.81 -2.80 -19.16
N ASP A 79 -7.94 -2.12 -18.92
CA ASP A 79 -8.62 -1.30 -19.92
C ASP A 79 -7.75 -0.10 -20.34
N ARG A 80 -7.37 -0.09 -21.61
CA ARG A 80 -6.53 0.94 -22.22
C ARG A 80 -7.21 2.31 -22.25
N GLU A 81 -8.51 2.37 -22.53
CA GLU A 81 -9.24 3.64 -22.59
C GLU A 81 -9.29 4.29 -21.21
N GLU A 82 -9.59 3.49 -20.19
CA GLU A 82 -9.62 3.92 -18.80
C GLU A 82 -8.25 4.40 -18.31
N ARG A 83 -7.16 3.70 -18.67
CA ARG A 83 -5.79 4.16 -18.37
C ARG A 83 -5.49 5.53 -18.97
N VAL A 84 -5.90 5.77 -20.22
CA VAL A 84 -5.72 7.07 -20.87
C VAL A 84 -6.55 8.15 -20.18
N ARG A 85 -7.81 7.85 -19.84
CA ARG A 85 -8.70 8.75 -19.09
C ARG A 85 -8.09 9.15 -17.75
N LEU A 86 -7.65 8.19 -16.95
CA LEU A 86 -7.05 8.41 -15.61
C LEU A 86 -5.73 9.17 -15.68
N ARG A 87 -4.90 8.91 -16.70
CA ARG A 87 -3.66 9.66 -16.94
C ARG A 87 -3.96 11.12 -17.27
N ASN A 88 -4.95 11.38 -18.13
CA ASN A 88 -5.38 12.74 -18.47
C ASN A 88 -5.99 13.46 -17.27
N LEU A 89 -6.82 12.78 -16.48
CA LEU A 89 -7.37 13.30 -15.24
C LEU A 89 -6.26 13.71 -14.25
N SER A 90 -5.24 12.87 -14.10
CA SER A 90 -4.08 13.15 -13.25
C SER A 90 -3.32 14.40 -13.71
N LYS A 91 -3.12 14.57 -15.02
CA LYS A 91 -2.49 15.78 -15.61
C LYS A 91 -3.30 17.06 -15.35
N ARG A 92 -4.64 16.98 -15.33
CA ARG A 92 -5.51 18.15 -15.06
C ARG A 92 -5.48 18.57 -13.58
N ILE A 93 -5.39 17.60 -12.68
CA ILE A 93 -5.48 17.85 -11.24
C ILE A 93 -4.14 18.27 -10.64
N LEU A 94 -3.04 17.74 -11.19
CA LEU A 94 -1.69 18.02 -10.72
C LEU A 94 -1.21 19.39 -11.25
N PRO A 95 -0.89 20.36 -10.37
CA PRO A 95 -0.26 21.61 -10.80
C PRO A 95 1.11 21.33 -11.43
N LYS A 96 1.47 22.10 -12.46
CA LYS A 96 2.75 21.93 -13.15
C LYS A 96 3.91 22.07 -12.17
N GLY A 97 4.74 21.04 -12.06
CA GLY A 97 5.94 21.03 -11.21
C GLY A 97 5.71 20.66 -9.74
N ASP A 98 4.47 20.37 -9.31
CA ASP A 98 4.17 20.08 -7.90
C ASP A 98 4.54 18.66 -7.45
N GLY A 99 4.63 17.71 -8.38
CA GLY A 99 4.95 16.32 -8.05
C GLY A 99 4.43 15.33 -9.09
N GLY A 100 4.45 14.05 -8.72
CA GLY A 100 3.92 12.94 -9.50
C GLY A 100 2.71 12.30 -8.84
N ILE A 101 1.94 11.53 -9.63
CA ILE A 101 0.76 10.80 -9.17
C ILE A 101 0.81 9.37 -9.72
N ILE A 102 0.55 8.38 -8.86
CA ILE A 102 0.27 7.01 -9.30
C ILE A 102 -1.19 6.68 -8.99
N VAL A 103 -1.97 6.32 -10.01
CA VAL A 103 -3.38 5.92 -9.87
C VAL A 103 -3.48 4.45 -9.45
N ARG A 104 -4.30 4.13 -8.45
CA ARG A 104 -4.52 2.79 -7.89
C ARG A 104 -5.76 2.12 -8.50
N THR A 105 -5.83 0.79 -8.40
CA THR A 105 -6.90 -0.05 -8.99
C THR A 105 -8.31 0.32 -8.53
N VAL A 106 -8.48 0.81 -7.29
CA VAL A 106 -9.79 1.23 -6.76
C VAL A 106 -10.33 2.51 -7.44
N SER A 107 -9.69 2.98 -8.52
CA SER A 107 -10.01 4.24 -9.21
C SER A 107 -10.89 4.10 -10.45
N GLU A 108 -11.20 2.88 -10.89
CA GLU A 108 -11.99 2.63 -12.11
C GLU A 108 -13.38 3.26 -12.06
N GLU A 109 -13.95 3.48 -10.86
CA GLU A 109 -15.28 4.08 -10.66
C GLU A 109 -15.24 5.57 -10.29
N LEU A 110 -14.10 6.26 -10.49
CA LEU A 110 -13.94 7.62 -9.96
C LEU A 110 -14.40 8.76 -10.87
N ASN A 111 -15.11 9.67 -10.21
CA ASN A 111 -15.40 11.02 -10.67
C ASN A 111 -14.23 11.97 -10.36
N GLU A 112 -14.03 12.99 -11.21
CA GLU A 112 -12.94 13.97 -11.09
C GLU A 112 -12.89 14.67 -9.72
N ASP A 113 -14.05 14.97 -9.13
CA ASP A 113 -14.14 15.64 -7.83
C ASP A 113 -13.52 14.84 -6.69
N THR A 114 -13.74 13.52 -6.67
CA THR A 114 -13.20 12.63 -5.63
C THR A 114 -11.67 12.58 -5.73
N PHE A 115 -11.14 12.46 -6.96
CA PHE A 115 -9.71 12.48 -7.22
C PHE A 115 -9.07 13.81 -6.80
N ARG A 116 -9.73 14.94 -7.12
CA ARG A 116 -9.26 16.28 -6.74
C ARG A 116 -9.28 16.50 -5.22
N LYS A 117 -10.33 16.04 -4.53
CA LYS A 117 -10.43 16.09 -3.07
C LYS A 117 -9.31 15.28 -2.42
N GLU A 118 -9.02 14.08 -2.92
CA GLU A 118 -7.92 13.28 -2.39
C GLU A 118 -6.56 13.92 -2.63
N PHE A 119 -6.28 14.38 -3.85
CA PHE A 119 -5.04 15.10 -4.14
C PHE A 119 -4.85 16.30 -3.20
N LYS A 120 -5.89 17.12 -3.01
CA LYS A 120 -5.86 18.27 -2.09
C LYS A 120 -5.54 17.86 -0.65
N ARG A 121 -6.08 16.73 -0.18
CA ARG A 121 -5.79 16.16 1.14
C ARG A 121 -4.33 15.73 1.25
N LEU A 122 -3.79 15.02 0.27
CA LEU A 122 -2.40 14.57 0.26
C LEU A 122 -1.41 15.74 0.13
N SER A 123 -1.68 16.71 -0.74
CA SER A 123 -0.91 17.95 -0.86
C SER A 123 -0.94 18.79 0.41
N SER A 124 -2.09 18.89 1.09
CA SER A 124 -2.18 19.53 2.41
C SER A 124 -1.32 18.82 3.45
N ASN A 125 -1.32 17.49 3.47
CA ASN A 125 -0.46 16.72 4.35
C ASN A 125 1.02 16.93 4.05
N TRP A 126 1.41 17.03 2.78
CA TRP A 126 2.77 17.38 2.39
C TRP A 126 3.19 18.76 2.91
N ARG A 127 2.33 19.77 2.74
CA ARG A 127 2.57 21.12 3.28
C ARG A 127 2.74 21.13 4.80
N LYS A 128 1.99 20.30 5.53
CA LYS A 128 2.18 20.13 6.99
C LYS A 128 3.54 19.52 7.33
N ILE A 129 4.00 18.53 6.57
CA ILE A 129 5.34 17.93 6.72
C ILE A 129 6.42 18.99 6.52
N LEU A 130 6.35 19.75 5.42
CA LEU A 130 7.31 20.83 5.13
C LEU A 130 7.30 21.92 6.20
N LYS A 131 6.12 22.31 6.71
CA LYS A 131 6.02 23.30 7.78
C LYS A 131 6.69 22.81 9.08
N LYS A 132 6.52 21.52 9.41
CA LYS A 132 7.12 20.93 10.60
C LYS A 132 8.63 20.79 10.46
N GLU A 133 9.10 20.45 9.27
CA GLU A 133 10.53 20.34 8.97
C GLU A 133 11.25 21.67 9.17
N LYS A 134 10.73 22.77 8.62
CA LYS A 134 11.31 24.12 8.79
C LYS A 134 11.45 24.59 10.24
N GLY A 135 10.60 24.10 11.14
CA GLY A 135 10.56 24.51 12.54
C GLY A 135 11.26 23.56 13.51
N ALA A 136 11.84 22.46 13.03
CA ALA A 136 12.36 21.40 13.89
C ALA A 136 13.84 21.11 13.63
N LYS A 137 14.57 20.79 14.70
CA LYS A 137 15.98 20.35 14.60
C LYS A 137 16.02 18.84 14.41
N ALA A 138 16.73 18.37 13.38
CA ALA A 138 16.93 16.94 13.14
C ALA A 138 17.78 16.27 14.24
N PRO A 139 17.60 14.97 14.53
CA PRO A 139 16.57 14.07 13.98
C PRO A 139 15.20 14.29 14.63
N VAL A 140 14.13 14.29 13.81
CA VAL A 140 12.77 14.52 14.28
C VAL A 140 11.77 13.69 13.48
N LEU A 141 10.78 13.12 14.16
CA LEU A 141 9.65 12.47 13.50
C LEU A 141 8.74 13.53 12.86
N LEU A 142 8.76 13.65 11.54
CA LEU A 142 7.89 14.58 10.83
C LEU A 142 6.45 14.08 10.78
N ARG A 143 6.26 12.81 10.40
CA ARG A 143 4.94 12.18 10.30
C ARG A 143 5.05 10.69 10.57
N ARG A 144 4.11 10.17 11.36
CA ARG A 144 3.85 8.75 11.48
C ARG A 144 2.84 8.34 10.41
N GLU A 145 3.04 7.19 9.78
CA GLU A 145 1.99 6.61 8.93
C GLU A 145 0.75 6.31 9.78
N ALA A 146 -0.41 6.22 9.12
CA ALA A 146 -1.65 5.85 9.78
C ALA A 146 -1.48 4.47 10.45
N LYS A 147 -2.21 4.23 11.55
CA LYS A 147 -2.19 2.91 12.21
C LYS A 147 -2.55 1.82 11.20
N LEU A 148 -2.06 0.61 11.45
CA LEU A 148 -2.26 -0.57 10.59
C LEU A 148 -3.70 -0.68 10.07
N ILE A 149 -4.68 -0.46 10.95
CA ILE A 149 -6.11 -0.47 10.64
C ILE A 149 -6.49 0.55 9.55
N SER A 150 -6.13 1.82 9.69
CA SER A 150 -6.46 2.83 8.68
C SER A 150 -5.77 2.56 7.33
N GLY A 151 -4.56 2.00 7.36
CA GLY A 151 -3.84 1.56 6.17
C GLY A 151 -4.57 0.42 5.44
N VAL A 152 -4.95 -0.62 6.19
CA VAL A 152 -5.74 -1.75 5.69
C VAL A 152 -7.06 -1.28 5.09
N ILE A 153 -7.78 -0.35 5.73
CA ILE A 153 -9.05 0.17 5.22
C ILE A 153 -8.85 1.03 3.99
N ARG A 154 -7.79 1.85 3.95
CA ARG A 154 -7.43 2.63 2.77
C ARG A 154 -7.19 1.71 1.56
N ASP A 155 -6.51 0.60 1.79
CA ASP A 155 -5.94 -0.24 0.73
C ASP A 155 -6.88 -1.38 0.29
N LEU A 156 -7.65 -1.98 1.22
CA LEU A 156 -8.52 -3.12 0.95
C LEU A 156 -10.00 -2.74 0.85
N PHE A 157 -10.51 -1.97 1.81
CA PHE A 157 -11.95 -1.77 1.93
C PHE A 157 -12.51 -1.11 0.68
N SER A 158 -13.45 -1.74 -0.02
CA SER A 158 -14.00 -1.26 -1.28
C SER A 158 -15.44 -1.74 -1.41
N ASN A 159 -16.11 -1.33 -2.49
CA ASN A 159 -17.44 -1.84 -2.84
C ASN A 159 -17.49 -3.37 -2.98
N ARG A 160 -16.35 -4.03 -3.25
CA ARG A 160 -16.18 -5.49 -3.28
C ARG A 160 -16.39 -6.19 -1.93
N PHE A 161 -16.30 -5.45 -0.82
CA PHE A 161 -16.50 -5.99 0.52
C PHE A 161 -17.91 -5.70 1.02
N GLU A 162 -18.60 -6.72 1.53
CA GLU A 162 -19.95 -6.58 2.08
C GLU A 162 -19.97 -5.69 3.33
N SER A 163 -19.08 -5.96 4.29
CA SER A 163 -18.97 -5.19 5.53
C SER A 163 -17.57 -5.26 6.14
N ILE A 164 -17.27 -4.31 7.02
CA ILE A 164 -16.18 -4.40 7.99
C ILE A 164 -16.82 -4.55 9.36
N THR A 165 -16.43 -5.59 10.08
CA THR A 165 -16.87 -5.83 11.45
C THR A 165 -15.67 -5.72 12.38
N VAL A 166 -15.81 -4.98 13.47
CA VAL A 166 -14.77 -4.79 14.50
C VAL A 166 -15.36 -4.97 15.88
N ASP A 167 -14.63 -5.59 16.79
CA ASP A 167 -15.03 -5.87 18.17
C ASP A 167 -14.60 -4.79 19.19
N ASP A 168 -13.65 -3.92 18.85
CA ASP A 168 -13.27 -2.77 19.66
C ASP A 168 -14.00 -1.47 19.25
N LYS A 169 -14.61 -0.81 20.26
CA LYS A 169 -15.36 0.44 20.07
C LYS A 169 -14.47 1.64 19.70
N GLY A 170 -13.24 1.70 20.23
CA GLY A 170 -12.29 2.76 19.91
C GLY A 170 -11.88 2.72 18.44
N ILE A 171 -11.53 1.52 17.97
CA ILE A 171 -11.20 1.24 16.58
C ILE A 171 -12.41 1.52 15.68
N TYR A 172 -13.61 1.03 16.04
CA TYR A 172 -14.83 1.29 15.27
C TYR A 172 -15.02 2.79 14.98
N ASN A 173 -14.86 3.65 16.00
CA ASN A 173 -14.98 5.10 15.84
C ASN A 173 -13.88 5.70 14.96
N GLU A 174 -12.65 5.20 15.06
CA GLU A 174 -11.51 5.61 14.21
C GLU A 174 -11.80 5.28 12.74
N ILE A 175 -12.28 4.06 12.47
CA ILE A 175 -12.68 3.59 11.14
C ILE A 175 -13.82 4.43 10.59
N LEU A 176 -14.89 4.61 11.37
CA LEU A 176 -16.07 5.34 10.93
C LEU A 176 -15.72 6.79 10.57
N THR A 177 -14.85 7.43 11.35
CA THR A 177 -14.35 8.78 11.06
C THR A 177 -13.57 8.82 9.75
N TYR A 178 -12.68 7.84 9.54
CA TYR A 178 -11.92 7.73 8.29
C TYR A 178 -12.83 7.51 7.08
N VAL A 179 -13.75 6.54 7.15
CA VAL A 179 -14.68 6.19 6.06
C VAL A 179 -15.59 7.37 5.74
N LYS A 180 -16.15 8.06 6.74
CA LYS A 180 -16.94 9.29 6.52
C LYS A 180 -16.18 10.39 5.78
N SER A 181 -14.85 10.44 5.92
CA SER A 181 -14.03 11.46 5.26
C SER A 181 -13.57 11.07 3.85
N VAL A 182 -13.46 9.77 3.56
CA VAL A 182 -12.84 9.27 2.31
C VAL A 182 -13.85 8.59 1.39
N ALA A 183 -14.80 7.83 1.93
CA ALA A 183 -15.79 7.04 1.21
C ALA A 183 -17.12 7.00 2.01
N PRO A 184 -17.86 8.12 2.11
CA PRO A 184 -19.08 8.22 2.92
C PRO A 184 -20.14 7.16 2.57
N GLU A 185 -20.18 6.73 1.31
CA GLU A 185 -21.07 5.68 0.79
C GLU A 185 -20.84 4.31 1.42
N LEU A 186 -19.66 4.07 1.99
CA LEU A 186 -19.33 2.81 2.66
C LEU A 186 -19.56 2.85 4.18
N LYS A 187 -20.03 3.97 4.74
CA LYS A 187 -20.15 4.15 6.21
C LYS A 187 -21.08 3.11 6.84
N ASP A 188 -22.18 2.76 6.16
CA ASP A 188 -23.22 1.86 6.70
C ASP A 188 -22.78 0.40 6.66
N ARG A 189 -21.64 0.11 6.02
CA ARG A 189 -20.99 -1.19 5.99
C ARG A 189 -20.01 -1.40 7.15
N VAL A 190 -19.77 -0.38 7.99
CA VAL A 190 -18.92 -0.50 9.18
C VAL A 190 -19.80 -0.90 10.38
N ARG A 191 -19.53 -2.08 10.95
CA ARG A 191 -20.32 -2.70 12.04
C ARG A 191 -19.46 -2.89 13.27
N LEU A 192 -20.04 -2.63 14.44
CA LEU A 192 -19.47 -3.00 15.73
C LEU A 192 -20.01 -4.38 16.13
N HIS A 193 -19.11 -5.31 16.38
CA HIS A 193 -19.42 -6.61 16.95
C HIS A 193 -19.61 -6.46 18.45
N THR A 194 -20.76 -6.90 18.96
CA THR A 194 -21.11 -6.80 20.38
C THR A 194 -21.57 -8.13 20.96
N ASP A 195 -21.49 -9.21 20.17
CA ASP A 195 -21.92 -10.52 20.62
C ASP A 195 -20.92 -11.09 21.63
N PRO A 196 -21.37 -11.95 22.58
CA PRO A 196 -20.49 -12.58 23.55
C PRO A 196 -19.50 -13.57 22.91
N VAL A 197 -19.87 -14.17 21.78
CA VAL A 197 -18.97 -15.05 20.99
C VAL A 197 -17.96 -14.18 20.26
N SER A 198 -16.69 -14.57 20.23
CA SER A 198 -15.65 -13.78 19.58
C SER A 198 -15.93 -13.63 18.07
N LEU A 199 -15.40 -12.56 17.48
CA LEU A 199 -15.59 -12.30 16.05
C LEU A 199 -15.02 -13.44 15.20
N PHE A 200 -13.86 -13.98 15.56
CA PHE A 200 -13.20 -15.03 14.79
C PHE A 200 -13.94 -16.36 14.90
N ASP A 201 -14.42 -16.72 16.09
CA ASP A 201 -15.22 -17.93 16.29
C ASP A 201 -16.54 -17.86 15.50
N LYS A 202 -17.23 -16.71 15.55
CA LYS A 202 -18.49 -16.50 14.83
C LYS A 202 -18.39 -16.75 13.33
N TYR A 203 -17.24 -16.44 12.73
CA TYR A 203 -16.99 -16.61 11.30
C TYR A 203 -16.12 -17.83 10.97
N GLY A 204 -15.77 -18.67 11.96
CA GLY A 204 -14.93 -19.85 11.76
C GLY A 204 -13.49 -19.54 11.34
N VAL A 205 -13.01 -18.32 11.58
CA VAL A 205 -11.67 -17.87 11.19
C VAL A 205 -10.62 -18.30 12.21
N GLU A 206 -11.02 -18.51 13.47
CA GLU A 206 -10.09 -18.86 14.55
C GLU A 206 -9.31 -20.14 14.23
N GLU A 207 -9.99 -21.20 13.78
CA GLU A 207 -9.35 -22.48 13.43
C GLU A 207 -8.33 -22.32 12.29
N GLU A 208 -8.66 -21.53 11.28
CA GLU A 208 -7.76 -21.24 10.15
C GLU A 208 -6.54 -20.43 10.59
N VAL A 209 -6.73 -19.44 11.49
CA VAL A 209 -5.64 -18.65 12.07
C VAL A 209 -4.71 -19.54 12.91
N GLN A 210 -5.27 -20.41 13.76
CA GLN A 210 -4.48 -21.39 14.51
C GLN A 210 -3.73 -22.33 13.54
N GLY A 211 -4.37 -22.72 12.44
CA GLY A 211 -3.77 -23.46 11.34
C GLY A 211 -2.50 -22.82 10.79
N THR A 212 -2.41 -21.48 10.73
CA THR A 212 -1.23 -20.77 10.19
C THR A 212 0.05 -20.96 11.01
N PHE A 213 -0.05 -21.36 12.28
CA PHE A 213 1.11 -21.67 13.12
C PHE A 213 1.65 -23.08 12.92
N HIS A 214 0.91 -23.94 12.22
CA HIS A 214 1.34 -25.31 11.98
C HIS A 214 2.29 -25.35 10.78
N SER A 215 3.39 -26.09 10.92
CA SER A 215 4.28 -26.37 9.80
C SER A 215 3.62 -27.26 8.74
N LYS A 216 2.59 -28.03 9.10
CA LYS A 216 1.89 -28.94 8.19
C LYS A 216 0.47 -28.45 7.90
N VAL A 217 0.14 -28.32 6.62
CA VAL A 217 -1.21 -27.94 6.16
C VAL A 217 -1.80 -29.09 5.36
N VAL A 218 -2.95 -29.61 5.78
CA VAL A 218 -3.64 -30.72 5.12
C VAL A 218 -4.72 -30.17 4.20
N PHE A 219 -4.78 -30.68 2.97
CA PHE A 219 -5.80 -30.31 1.99
C PHE A 219 -7.07 -31.16 2.13
N PRO A 220 -8.24 -30.64 1.69
CA PRO A 220 -9.48 -31.43 1.66
C PRO A 220 -9.37 -32.73 0.86
N SER A 221 -8.48 -32.79 -0.14
CA SER A 221 -8.19 -33.97 -0.95
C SER A 221 -7.33 -35.03 -0.23
N GLY A 222 -6.88 -34.75 0.99
CA GLY A 222 -6.06 -35.65 1.82
C GLY A 222 -4.56 -35.51 1.61
N GLY A 223 -4.10 -34.78 0.59
CA GLY A 223 -2.70 -34.35 0.46
C GLY A 223 -2.31 -33.33 1.53
N TYR A 224 -1.02 -33.01 1.64
CA TYR A 224 -0.56 -32.01 2.59
C TYR A 224 0.75 -31.35 2.14
N ILE A 225 1.00 -30.15 2.65
CA ILE A 225 2.30 -29.48 2.54
C ILE A 225 2.97 -29.38 3.91
N VAL A 226 4.30 -29.34 3.89
CA VAL A 226 5.13 -29.06 5.06
C VAL A 226 5.99 -27.83 4.76
N ILE A 227 5.90 -26.82 5.61
CA ILE A 227 6.57 -25.52 5.48
C ILE A 227 7.63 -25.43 6.58
N GLU A 228 8.89 -25.38 6.19
CA GLU A 228 10.03 -25.32 7.10
C GLU A 228 10.89 -24.07 6.83
N PRO A 229 10.80 -23.03 7.69
CA PRO A 229 11.69 -21.90 7.61
C PRO A 229 13.09 -22.28 8.09
N THR A 230 14.11 -21.93 7.30
CA THR A 230 15.53 -22.03 7.66
C THR A 230 16.13 -20.61 7.71
N GLU A 231 17.43 -20.49 8.02
CA GLU A 231 18.09 -19.19 8.08
C GLU A 231 18.08 -18.43 6.74
N ALA A 232 18.27 -19.14 5.63
CA ALA A 232 18.44 -18.53 4.31
C ALA A 232 17.21 -18.63 3.41
N LEU A 233 16.34 -19.62 3.65
CA LEU A 233 15.22 -19.94 2.78
C LEU A 233 14.07 -20.61 3.53
N VAL A 234 12.90 -20.66 2.90
CA VAL A 234 11.75 -21.46 3.38
C VAL A 234 11.60 -22.64 2.43
N SER A 235 11.68 -23.86 2.97
CA SER A 235 11.40 -25.09 2.23
C SER A 235 9.91 -25.40 2.29
N ILE A 236 9.31 -25.79 1.16
CA ILE A 236 7.92 -26.23 1.08
C ILE A 236 7.89 -27.58 0.39
N ASP A 237 7.57 -28.63 1.14
CA ASP A 237 7.41 -29.98 0.62
C ASP A 237 5.92 -30.30 0.36
N VAL A 238 5.62 -31.01 -0.72
CA VAL A 238 4.26 -31.32 -1.17
C VAL A 238 4.06 -32.82 -1.25
N ASN A 239 3.14 -33.34 -0.44
CA ASN A 239 2.91 -34.76 -0.29
C ASN A 239 1.49 -35.15 -0.72
N THR A 240 1.39 -36.28 -1.40
CA THR A 240 0.10 -36.93 -1.66
C THR A 240 -0.40 -37.62 -0.38
N GLY A 241 -1.72 -37.63 -0.18
CA GLY A 241 -2.35 -38.30 0.95
C GLY A 241 -2.23 -39.82 0.87
N ARG A 242 -2.66 -40.53 1.93
CA ARG A 242 -2.76 -42.00 1.86
C ARG A 242 -3.75 -42.40 0.76
N TYR A 243 -3.26 -43.13 -0.23
CA TYR A 243 -4.05 -43.76 -1.29
C TYR A 243 -5.14 -44.65 -0.67
N ARG A 244 -6.41 -44.22 -0.76
CA ARG A 244 -7.57 -45.09 -0.55
C ARG A 244 -8.02 -45.59 -1.92
N GLY A 245 -7.36 -46.64 -2.41
CA GLY A 245 -7.73 -47.31 -3.66
C GLY A 245 -9.15 -47.86 -3.60
N LYS A 246 -9.90 -47.72 -4.69
CA LYS A 246 -10.96 -48.66 -5.08
C LYS A 246 -10.35 -49.71 -5.99
#